data_AF-A0A2G2VZ72-F1
#
_entry.id   AF-A0A2G2VZ72-F1
#
_cell.length_a   1.000
_cell.length_b   1.000
_cell.length_c   1.000
_cell.angle_alpha   90.00
_cell.angle_beta   90.00
_cell.angle_gamma   90.00
#
_symmetry.space_group_name_H-M   'P 1'
#
loop_
_entity.id
_entity.type
_entity.pdbx_description
1 polymer ?
#
loop_
_entity_poly.entity_id
_entity_poly.type
_entity_poly.pdbx_seq_one_letter_code
_entity_poly.pdbx_strand_id
1 'polypeptide(L)'
;MSANPSSLSFTFQAILEQAMRDEQEVDVPSKLSERFCFAKEWKISLSINVATLLIRCFGRAKMLEEAISVYKELDPDSRNMSMVNLFLDYLLRGGNIDRGFKVLDEMG
;
A
#
# COMPACT_ATOMS: atom_id res chain seq x y z
N MET A 1 -20.91 -16.42 -13.18
CA MET A 1 -19.46 -16.73 -13.20
C MET A 1 -18.81 -15.90 -12.11
N SER A 2 -18.34 -16.50 -11.01
CA SER A 2 -17.63 -15.75 -9.96
C SER A 2 -16.20 -15.50 -10.45
N ALA A 3 -15.73 -14.25 -10.40
CA ALA A 3 -14.35 -13.93 -10.69
C ALA A 3 -13.42 -14.65 -9.70
N ASN A 4 -12.32 -15.23 -10.20
CA ASN A 4 -11.31 -15.86 -9.35
C ASN A 4 -10.59 -14.76 -8.53
N PRO A 5 -10.48 -14.87 -7.19
CA PRO A 5 -9.86 -13.84 -6.35
C PRO A 5 -8.45 -13.43 -6.80
N SER A 6 -7.66 -14.38 -7.31
CA SER A 6 -6.32 -14.12 -7.86
C SER A 6 -6.36 -13.27 -9.13
N SER A 7 -7.31 -13.54 -10.03
CA SER A 7 -7.51 -12.75 -11.25
C SER A 7 -7.86 -11.30 -10.93
N LEU A 8 -8.63 -11.06 -9.87
CA LEU A 8 -9.03 -9.73 -9.46
C LEU A 8 -7.85 -8.93 -8.87
N SER A 9 -6.98 -9.58 -8.09
CA SER A 9 -5.75 -8.99 -7.57
C SER A 9 -4.78 -8.59 -8.69
N PHE A 10 -4.58 -9.44 -9.71
CA PHE A 10 -3.74 -9.10 -10.87
C PHE A 10 -4.31 -7.95 -11.70
N THR A 11 -5.63 -7.92 -11.93
CA THR A 11 -6.28 -6.80 -12.63
C THR A 11 -6.11 -5.50 -11.84
N PHE A 12 -6.28 -5.55 -10.52
CA PHE A 12 -6.06 -4.39 -9.66
C PHE A 12 -4.61 -3.89 -9.71
N GLN A 13 -3.64 -4.81 -9.68
CA GLN A 13 -2.23 -4.48 -9.85
C GLN A 13 -1.97 -3.75 -11.18
N ALA A 14 -2.48 -4.27 -12.29
CA ALA A 14 -2.30 -3.65 -13.61
C ALA A 14 -2.92 -2.23 -13.68
N ILE A 15 -4.09 -2.03 -13.09
CA ILE A 15 -4.76 -0.72 -13.03
C ILE A 15 -3.93 0.29 -12.23
N LEU A 16 -3.35 -0.13 -11.11
CA LEU A 16 -2.51 0.73 -10.27
C LEU A 16 -1.19 1.08 -10.96
N GLU A 17 -0.50 0.09 -11.52
CA GLU A 17 0.74 0.31 -12.25
C GLU A 17 0.53 1.26 -13.44
N GLN A 18 -0.61 1.14 -14.12
CA GLN A 18 -0.96 2.06 -15.21
C GLN A 18 -1.21 3.49 -14.70
N ALA A 19 -1.94 3.66 -13.59
CA ALA A 19 -2.19 4.98 -12.99
C ALA A 19 -0.89 5.68 -12.55
N MET A 20 0.09 4.89 -12.11
CA MET A 20 1.39 5.42 -11.70
C MET A 20 2.29 5.82 -12.87
N ARG A 21 2.04 5.29 -14.09
CA ARG A 21 2.77 5.66 -15.31
C ARG A 21 2.27 6.96 -15.93
N ASP A 22 1.05 7.39 -15.61
CA ASP A 22 0.51 8.69 -16.02
C ASP A 22 1.07 9.81 -15.13
N GLU A 23 2.37 10.11 -15.28
CA GLU A 23 3.06 11.21 -14.60
C GLU A 23 2.53 12.61 -14.99
N GLN A 24 1.63 12.68 -15.98
CA GLN A 24 0.99 13.91 -16.45
C GLN A 24 -0.30 14.28 -15.69
N GLU A 25 -0.79 13.42 -14.81
CA GLU A 25 -1.96 13.74 -13.98
C GLU A 25 -1.59 14.53 -12.72
N VAL A 26 -2.28 15.65 -12.51
CA VAL A 26 -2.33 16.33 -11.22
C VAL A 26 -3.05 15.42 -10.22
N ASP A 27 -2.44 15.19 -9.05
CA ASP A 27 -3.02 14.49 -7.90
C ASP A 27 -3.15 12.95 -8.00
N VAL A 28 -2.12 12.29 -8.55
CA VAL A 28 -1.98 10.81 -8.54
C VAL A 28 -2.20 10.19 -7.13
N PRO A 29 -1.64 10.73 -6.03
CA PRO A 29 -1.81 10.12 -4.71
C PRO A 29 -3.27 10.02 -4.26
N SER A 30 -4.08 11.08 -4.42
CA SER A 30 -5.49 11.04 -3.98
C SER A 30 -6.31 10.03 -4.79
N LYS A 31 -6.11 9.97 -6.12
CA LYS A 31 -6.77 8.96 -6.97
C LYS A 31 -6.38 7.53 -6.61
N LEU A 32 -5.11 7.30 -6.27
CA LEU A 32 -4.66 5.98 -5.80
C LEU A 32 -5.28 5.62 -4.45
N SER A 33 -5.48 6.60 -3.56
CA SER A 33 -6.20 6.42 -2.30
C SER A 33 -7.65 6.00 -2.53
N GLU A 34 -8.37 6.68 -3.43
CA GLU A 34 -9.74 6.30 -3.81
C GLU A 34 -9.83 4.87 -4.33
N ARG A 35 -8.94 4.48 -5.26
CA ARG A 35 -8.89 3.11 -5.80
C ARG A 35 -8.55 2.08 -4.73
N PHE A 36 -7.68 2.41 -3.79
CA PHE A 36 -7.38 1.56 -2.66
C PHE A 36 -8.60 1.39 -1.74
N CYS A 37 -9.36 2.45 -1.46
CA CYS A 37 -10.62 2.35 -0.73
C CYS A 37 -11.61 1.40 -1.42
N PHE A 38 -11.76 1.49 -2.75
CA PHE A 38 -12.56 0.51 -3.50
C PHE A 38 -12.05 -0.93 -3.32
N ALA A 39 -10.73 -1.17 -3.38
CA ALA A 39 -10.19 -2.52 -3.17
C ALA A 39 -10.52 -3.06 -1.77
N LYS A 40 -10.44 -2.23 -0.73
CA LYS A 40 -10.82 -2.60 0.64
C LYS A 40 -12.30 -2.94 0.76
N GLU A 41 -13.17 -2.09 0.22
CA GLU A 41 -14.64 -2.29 0.27
C GLU A 41 -15.05 -3.61 -0.36
N TRP A 42 -14.40 -3.97 -1.47
CA TRP A 42 -14.65 -5.20 -2.21
C TRP A 42 -13.82 -6.39 -1.72
N LYS A 43 -13.06 -6.24 -0.63
CA LYS A 43 -12.18 -7.27 -0.03
C LYS A 43 -11.24 -7.91 -1.06
N ILE A 44 -10.72 -7.08 -1.95
CA ILE A 44 -9.75 -7.51 -2.95
C ILE A 44 -8.39 -7.63 -2.25
N SER A 45 -7.80 -8.83 -2.29
CA SER A 45 -6.49 -9.07 -1.69
C SER A 45 -5.42 -8.22 -2.38
N LEU A 46 -4.67 -7.45 -1.58
CA LEU A 46 -3.50 -6.72 -2.03
C LEU A 46 -2.31 -7.66 -2.21
N SER A 47 -1.64 -7.56 -3.35
CA SER A 47 -0.32 -8.16 -3.51
C SER A 47 0.75 -7.29 -2.84
N ILE A 48 1.87 -7.90 -2.42
CA ILE A 48 3.00 -7.16 -1.85
C ILE A 48 3.55 -6.09 -2.80
N ASN A 49 3.50 -6.33 -4.12
CA ASN A 49 3.96 -5.36 -5.12
C ASN A 49 3.07 -4.11 -5.11
N VAL A 50 1.75 -4.31 -5.11
CA VAL A 50 0.77 -3.23 -5.01
C VAL A 50 0.96 -2.43 -3.73
N ALA A 51 1.04 -3.12 -2.59
CA ALA A 51 1.23 -2.45 -1.31
C ALA A 51 2.53 -1.64 -1.25
N THR A 52 3.63 -2.19 -1.76
CA THR A 52 4.92 -1.50 -1.83
C THR A 52 4.83 -0.23 -2.68
N LEU A 53 4.18 -0.30 -3.85
CA LEU A 53 3.98 0.84 -4.73
C LEU A 53 3.13 1.95 -4.09
N LEU A 54 2.03 1.57 -3.44
CA LEU A 54 1.15 2.50 -2.73
C LEU A 54 1.87 3.16 -1.55
N ILE A 55 2.56 2.40 -0.71
CA ILE A 55 3.35 2.93 0.42
C ILE A 55 4.40 3.93 -0.09
N ARG A 56 5.10 3.62 -1.19
CA ARG A 56 6.06 4.56 -1.79
C ARG A 56 5.39 5.84 -2.27
N CYS A 57 4.23 5.73 -2.92
CA CYS A 57 3.49 6.87 -3.43
C CYS A 57 3.01 7.78 -2.29
N PHE A 58 2.30 7.21 -1.32
CA PHE A 58 1.76 7.92 -0.17
C PHE A 58 2.85 8.50 0.72
N GLY A 59 3.95 7.78 0.92
CA GLY A 59 5.11 8.29 1.64
C GLY A 59 5.73 9.54 1.00
N ARG A 60 5.85 9.58 -0.34
CA ARG A 60 6.30 10.80 -1.05
C ARG A 60 5.31 11.95 -0.96
N ALA A 61 4.01 11.64 -0.93
CA ALA A 61 2.92 12.60 -0.81
C ALA A 61 2.66 13.07 0.64
N LYS A 62 3.39 12.55 1.63
CA LYS A 62 3.16 12.77 3.08
C LYS A 62 1.75 12.33 3.55
N MET A 63 1.17 11.36 2.86
CA MET A 63 -0.13 10.74 3.17
C MET A 63 0.08 9.54 4.11
N LEU A 64 0.43 9.83 5.37
CA LEU A 64 0.89 8.80 6.30
C LEU A 64 -0.20 7.80 6.69
N GLU A 65 -1.43 8.27 6.93
CA GLU A 65 -2.52 7.41 7.37
C GLU A 65 -2.95 6.42 6.27
N GLU A 66 -2.85 6.83 5.00
CA GLU A 66 -3.07 5.99 3.84
C GLU A 66 -1.98 4.92 3.72
N ALA A 67 -0.71 5.29 3.90
CA ALA A 67 0.39 4.32 3.93
C ALA A 67 0.21 3.28 5.06
N ILE A 68 -0.23 3.72 6.25
CA ILE A 68 -0.55 2.84 7.38
C ILE A 68 -1.73 1.93 7.05
N SER A 69 -2.77 2.45 6.41
CA SER A 69 -3.91 1.63 6.01
C SER A 69 -3.51 0.55 5.00
N VAL A 70 -2.61 0.85 4.06
CA VAL A 70 -2.09 -0.14 3.11
C VAL A 70 -1.32 -1.23 3.83
N TYR A 71 -0.43 -0.87 4.75
CA TYR A 71 0.34 -1.83 5.53
C TYR A 71 -0.57 -2.79 6.32
N LYS A 72 -1.62 -2.27 6.94
CA LYS A 72 -2.59 -3.06 7.71
C LYS A 72 -3.46 -3.98 6.85
N GLU A 73 -3.82 -3.56 5.64
CA GLU A 73 -4.64 -4.35 4.73
C GLU A 73 -3.84 -5.49 4.07
N LEU A 74 -2.52 -5.33 3.94
CA LEU A 74 -1.66 -6.37 3.41
C LEU A 74 -1.57 -7.54 4.39
N ASP A 75 -1.85 -8.74 3.87
CA ASP A 75 -1.74 -10.01 4.58
C ASP A 75 -0.38 -10.11 5.29
N PRO A 76 -0.34 -10.27 6.64
CA PRO A 76 0.88 -10.41 7.41
C PRO A 76 1.84 -11.45 6.84
N ASP A 77 1.33 -12.59 6.35
CA ASP A 77 2.14 -13.69 5.83
C ASP A 77 2.78 -13.35 4.48
N SER A 78 2.25 -12.34 3.77
CA SER A 78 2.78 -11.86 2.51
C SER A 78 3.89 -10.80 2.67
N ARG A 79 4.09 -10.27 3.89
CA ARG A 79 5.04 -9.18 4.15
C ARG A 79 6.48 -9.69 4.10
N ASN A 80 7.34 -9.00 3.35
CA ASN A 80 8.78 -9.27 3.34
C ASN A 80 9.56 -8.14 4.03
N MET A 81 10.80 -8.45 4.43
CA MET A 81 11.68 -7.51 5.13
C MET A 81 11.88 -6.19 4.37
N SER A 82 11.98 -6.24 3.04
CA SER A 82 12.16 -5.04 2.21
C SER A 82 10.97 -4.09 2.30
N MET A 83 9.74 -4.60 2.28
CA MET A 83 8.51 -3.81 2.41
C MET A 83 8.38 -3.25 3.83
N VAL A 84 8.68 -4.04 4.84
CA VAL A 84 8.63 -3.58 6.24
C VAL A 84 9.66 -2.49 6.50
N ASN A 85 10.90 -2.65 6.02
CA ASN A 85 11.95 -1.63 6.13
C ASN A 85 11.58 -0.32 5.42
N LEU A 86 10.94 -0.41 4.26
CA LEU A 86 10.41 0.75 3.55
C LEU A 86 9.37 1.48 4.41
N PHE A 87 8.42 0.75 5.00
CA PHE A 87 7.40 1.33 5.84
C PHE A 87 7.97 1.96 7.12
N LEU A 88 8.96 1.31 7.75
CA LEU A 88 9.70 1.85 8.88
C LEU A 88 10.43 3.15 8.53
N ASP A 89 11.12 3.24 7.38
CA ASP A 89 11.77 4.48 6.93
C ASP A 89 10.76 5.63 6.84
N TYR A 90 9.56 5.39 6.31
CA TYR A 90 8.50 6.40 6.27
C TYR A 90 7.97 6.81 7.64
N LEU A 91 7.74 5.86 8.55
CA LEU A 91 7.30 6.17 9.91
C LEU A 91 8.35 7.01 10.66
N LEU A 92 9.62 6.61 10.60
CA LEU A 92 10.70 7.28 11.31
C LEU A 92 10.98 8.68 10.75
N ARG A 93 11.02 8.83 9.41
CA ARG A 93 11.17 10.15 8.77
C ARG A 93 9.99 11.07 9.04
N GLY A 94 8.79 10.51 9.21
CA GLY A 94 7.59 11.23 9.61
C GLY A 94 7.50 11.53 11.11
N GLY A 95 8.52 11.18 11.92
CA GLY A 95 8.51 11.37 13.37
C GLY A 95 7.57 10.43 14.13
N ASN A 96 7.01 9.42 13.48
CA ASN A 96 6.07 8.46 14.07
C ASN A 96 6.82 7.29 14.73
N ILE A 97 7.67 7.63 15.68
CA ILE A 97 8.61 6.69 16.34
C ILE A 97 7.85 5.57 17.06
N ASP A 98 6.79 5.88 17.80
CA ASP A 98 6.01 4.89 18.55
C ASP A 98 5.39 3.81 17.64
N ARG A 99 4.86 4.26 16.49
CA ARG A 99 4.31 3.35 15.48
C ARG A 99 5.41 2.52 14.82
N GLY A 100 6.61 3.09 14.63
CA GLY A 100 7.78 2.38 14.15
C GLY A 100 8.21 1.25 15.09
N PHE A 101 8.27 1.50 16.40
CA PHE A 101 8.56 0.47 17.39
C PHE A 101 7.52 -0.65 17.38
N LYS A 102 6.23 -0.32 17.27
CA LYS A 102 5.19 -1.35 17.17
C LYS A 102 5.38 -2.27 15.95
N VAL A 103 5.77 -1.73 14.80
CA VAL A 103 6.06 -2.54 13.60
C VAL A 103 7.26 -3.45 13.83
N LEU A 104 8.30 -2.98 14.54
CA LEU A 104 9.45 -3.82 14.90
C LEU A 104 9.06 -4.95 15.87
N ASP A 105 8.19 -4.66 16.85
CA ASP A 105 7.69 -5.66 17.79
C ASP A 105 6.84 -6.74 17.07
N GLU A 106 6.10 -6.37 16.02
CA GLU A 106 5.32 -7.31 15.19
C GLU A 106 6.21 -8.24 14.33
N MET A 107 7.51 -7.95 14.18
CA MET A 107 8.44 -8.77 13.41
C MET A 107 9.13 -9.88 14.24
N GLY A 108 9.08 -9.80 15.57
CA GLY A 108 9.74 -10.73 16.50
C GLY A 108 8.87 -11.91 16.89
#